data_AF-A0A915Z125-F1
#
_entry.id   AF-A0A915Z125-F1
#
_cell.length_a   1.000
_cell.length_b   1.000
_cell.length_c   1.000
_cell.angle_alpha   90.00
_cell.angle_beta   90.00
_cell.angle_gamma   90.00
#
_symmetry.space_group_name_H-M   'P 1'
#
loop_
_entity.id
_entity.type
_entity.pdbx_description
1 polymer ?
#
loop_
_entity_poly.entity_id
_entity_poly.type
_entity_poly.pdbx_seq_one_letter_code
_entity_poly.pdbx_strand_id
1 'polypeptide(L)'
;MSSIYKKQETDSSADIDCIGSVGNIFRANWKDSDTVLVLKSSYKLTVQEIVNELKIQREVDFHTNILRFYGISKLRTGLIHQMNKLDWNDKLRLAIQLANAISCIHNEDIVHGDLNSYNILVHQNNIKLTNFGLSRKITEDSHYDEIFTNKLGIIPYMDPQSLYSIEYDIDLVKEIKKGKREEIVEDTPVKYSNLYTACWVDDPDKRPNIYDIVLSLKELETE
;
A
#
# COMPACT_ATOMS: atom_id res chain seq x y z
N MET A 1 14.33 25.56 16.67
CA MET A 1 12.97 25.00 16.87
C MET A 1 13.10 23.80 17.78
N SER A 2 12.44 23.83 18.94
CA SER A 2 12.41 22.69 19.88
C SER A 2 11.68 21.51 19.25
N SER A 3 12.19 20.29 19.45
CA SER A 3 11.56 19.06 18.94
C SER A 3 10.18 18.88 19.61
N ILE A 4 9.15 18.59 18.80
CA ILE A 4 7.75 18.36 19.22
C ILE A 4 7.55 16.91 19.71
N TYR A 5 8.62 16.10 19.79
CA TYR A 5 8.55 14.67 20.11
C TYR A 5 9.59 14.27 21.15
N LYS A 6 9.26 13.29 22.00
CA LYS A 6 10.16 12.65 22.95
C LYS A 6 10.48 11.22 22.47
N LYS A 7 11.75 10.96 22.13
CA LYS A 7 12.25 9.62 21.74
C LYS A 7 12.33 8.72 22.98
N GLN A 8 11.96 7.44 22.83
CA GLN A 8 12.32 6.38 23.78
C GLN A 8 13.34 5.48 23.07
N GLU A 9 14.53 5.35 23.63
CA GLU A 9 15.58 4.45 23.12
C GLU A 9 15.39 3.05 23.71
N THR A 10 15.39 2.04 22.86
CA THR A 10 15.53 0.62 23.25
C THR A 10 16.56 -0.05 22.35
N ASP A 11 17.42 -0.85 22.95
CA ASP A 11 18.67 -1.41 22.41
C ASP A 11 18.55 -2.35 21.19
N SER A 12 19.56 -2.16 20.33
CA SER A 12 20.30 -3.09 19.44
C SER A 12 19.62 -4.03 18.42
N SER A 13 20.04 -3.81 17.17
CA SER A 13 20.44 -4.78 16.12
C SER A 13 19.40 -5.71 15.47
N ALA A 14 18.77 -5.21 14.40
CA ALA A 14 18.53 -5.96 13.16
C ALA A 14 18.11 -4.94 12.09
N ASP A 15 18.99 -4.65 11.13
CA ASP A 15 18.64 -3.88 9.95
C ASP A 15 17.66 -4.71 9.12
N ILE A 16 16.39 -4.31 9.12
CA ILE A 16 15.41 -4.82 8.16
C ILE A 16 15.37 -3.80 7.03
N ASP A 17 16.09 -4.13 5.97
CA ASP A 17 15.91 -3.50 4.67
C ASP A 17 14.50 -3.91 4.20
N CYS A 18 13.49 -3.07 4.46
CA CYS A 18 12.18 -3.24 3.86
C CYS A 18 12.35 -2.95 2.36
N ILE A 19 12.55 -4.02 1.58
CA ILE A 19 12.86 -4.01 0.13
C ILE A 19 11.86 -3.16 -0.70
N GLY A 20 10.70 -2.77 -0.15
CA GLY A 20 9.70 -1.91 -0.80
C GLY A 20 9.55 -0.47 -0.27
N SER A 21 10.27 -0.05 0.78
CA SER A 21 10.08 1.29 1.37
C SER A 21 11.10 2.29 0.84
N VAL A 22 10.61 3.46 0.42
CA VAL A 22 11.46 4.61 0.03
C VAL A 22 12.09 5.34 1.24
N GLY A 23 11.94 4.78 2.45
CA GLY A 23 12.86 5.07 3.55
C GLY A 23 12.60 4.34 4.87
N ASN A 24 12.96 4.95 6.00
CA ASN A 24 12.90 4.27 7.31
C ASN A 24 11.63 4.64 8.06
N ILE A 25 11.07 3.69 8.80
CA ILE A 25 9.85 3.88 9.60
C ILE A 25 10.20 3.84 11.09
N PHE A 26 9.65 4.75 11.89
CA PHE A 26 9.92 4.88 13.33
C PHE A 26 8.64 5.09 14.13
N ARG A 27 8.62 4.64 15.39
CA ARG A 27 7.56 4.95 16.35
C ARG A 27 7.95 6.16 17.19
N ALA A 28 7.05 7.12 17.38
CA ALA A 28 7.26 8.27 18.26
C ALA A 28 6.02 8.57 19.10
N ASN A 29 6.20 9.27 20.22
CA ASN A 29 5.09 9.80 21.02
C ASN A 29 5.00 11.31 20.79
N TRP A 30 3.80 11.80 20.49
CA TRP A 30 3.51 13.23 20.43
C TRP A 30 3.71 13.83 21.82
N LYS A 31 4.53 14.88 21.93
CA LYS A 31 4.88 15.45 23.23
C LYS A 31 3.62 15.94 23.96
N ASP A 32 3.54 15.63 25.25
CA ASP A 32 2.43 16.04 26.13
C ASP A 32 1.07 15.42 25.73
N SER A 33 1.07 14.28 25.02
CA SER A 33 -0.11 13.45 24.80
C SER A 33 0.22 11.95 24.78
N ASP A 34 -0.79 11.11 24.94
CA ASP A 34 -0.67 9.65 24.75
C ASP A 34 -0.72 9.23 23.27
N THR A 35 -0.69 10.20 22.34
CA THR A 35 -0.75 9.93 20.90
C THR A 35 0.57 9.34 20.41
N VAL A 36 0.49 8.13 19.88
CA VAL A 36 1.59 7.44 19.20
C VAL A 36 1.53 7.76 17.71
N LEU A 37 2.68 8.09 17.13
CA LEU A 37 2.85 8.41 15.73
C LEU A 37 3.82 7.43 15.07
N VAL A 38 3.64 7.28 13.76
CA VAL A 38 4.60 6.65 12.88
C VAL A 38 5.30 7.74 12.08
N LEU A 39 6.63 7.70 12.03
CA LEU A 39 7.45 8.65 11.32
C LEU A 39 8.15 7.94 10.18
N LYS A 40 7.88 8.39 8.96
CA LYS A 40 8.51 7.90 7.73
C LYS A 40 9.59 8.89 7.33
N SER A 41 10.84 8.45 7.23
CA SER A 41 11.86 9.17 6.48
C SER A 41 11.80 8.74 5.02
N SER A 42 12.09 9.65 4.11
CA SER A 42 12.29 9.34 2.69
C SER A 42 13.67 9.84 2.30
N TYR A 43 14.45 8.99 1.64
CA TYR A 43 15.79 9.35 1.14
C TYR A 43 15.95 9.15 -0.37
N LYS A 44 14.91 8.66 -1.07
CA LYS A 44 14.93 8.54 -2.54
C LYS A 44 13.91 9.43 -3.25
N LEU A 45 12.99 10.09 -2.55
CA LEU A 45 12.01 10.98 -3.18
C LEU A 45 12.56 12.41 -3.36
N THR A 46 12.23 13.03 -4.49
CA THR A 46 12.43 14.46 -4.72
C THR A 46 11.46 15.30 -3.88
N VAL A 47 11.76 16.59 -3.69
CA VAL A 47 10.84 17.51 -3.00
C VAL A 47 9.48 17.58 -3.69
N GLN A 48 9.47 17.54 -5.03
CA GLN A 48 8.22 17.56 -5.80
C GLN A 48 7.39 16.31 -5.54
N GLU A 49 8.02 15.14 -5.48
CA GLU A 49 7.36 13.87 -5.17
C GLU A 49 6.80 13.87 -3.74
N ILE A 50 7.56 14.37 -2.76
CA ILE A 50 7.07 14.54 -1.39
C ILE A 50 5.86 15.49 -1.36
N VAL A 51 5.92 16.62 -2.08
CA VAL A 51 4.79 17.55 -2.16
C VAL A 51 3.57 16.90 -2.81
N ASN A 52 3.75 16.10 -3.86
CA ASN A 52 2.66 15.39 -4.53
C ASN A 52 2.05 14.31 -3.63
N GLU A 53 2.87 13.47 -2.97
CA GLU A 53 2.43 12.47 -1.98
C GLU A 53 1.57 13.15 -0.90
N LEU A 54 2.03 14.28 -0.35
CA LEU A 54 1.31 15.00 0.70
C LEU A 54 0.01 15.64 0.21
N LYS A 55 -0.04 16.13 -1.03
CA LYS A 55 -1.27 16.67 -1.61
C LYS A 55 -2.32 15.56 -1.75
N ILE A 56 -1.96 14.48 -2.43
CA ILE A 56 -2.85 13.33 -2.65
C ILE A 56 -3.32 12.75 -1.32
N GLN A 57 -2.39 12.47 -0.41
CA GLN A 57 -2.74 11.88 0.88
C GLN A 57 -3.73 12.75 1.67
N ARG A 58 -3.57 14.09 1.66
CA ARG A 58 -4.47 15.01 2.36
C ARG A 58 -5.86 15.12 1.74
N GLU A 59 -6.01 14.76 0.46
CA GLU A 59 -7.33 14.72 -0.16
C GLU A 59 -8.15 13.54 0.33
N VAL A 60 -7.50 12.42 0.68
CA VAL A 60 -8.17 11.15 1.00
C VAL A 60 -8.05 10.72 2.47
N ASP A 61 -7.28 11.43 3.29
CA ASP A 61 -7.03 11.06 4.69
C ASP A 61 -8.24 11.20 5.64
N PHE A 62 -9.38 11.67 5.11
CA PHE A 62 -10.67 11.62 5.79
C PHE A 62 -11.21 10.18 5.92
N HIS A 63 -10.80 9.25 5.05
CA HIS A 63 -11.26 7.87 5.08
C HIS A 63 -10.63 7.11 6.25
N THR A 64 -11.45 6.39 7.00
CA THR A 64 -11.02 5.70 8.25
C THR A 64 -9.96 4.63 8.02
N ASN A 65 -9.89 4.03 6.83
CA ASN A 65 -8.90 3.03 6.44
C ASN A 65 -7.68 3.58 5.67
N ILE A 66 -7.53 4.91 5.57
CA ILE A 66 -6.33 5.55 5.00
C ILE A 66 -5.48 6.11 6.15
N LEU A 67 -4.16 6.00 6.06
CA LEU A 67 -3.27 6.51 7.08
C LEU A 67 -3.29 8.05 7.06
N ARG A 68 -3.64 8.64 8.20
CA ARG A 68 -3.75 10.10 8.33
C ARG A 68 -2.39 10.77 8.45
N PHE A 69 -2.22 11.88 7.73
CA PHE A 69 -1.02 12.70 7.79
C PHE A 69 -1.14 13.79 8.87
N TYR A 70 -0.19 13.85 9.80
CA TYR A 70 -0.21 14.81 10.92
C TYR A 70 0.82 15.95 10.82
N GLY A 71 1.85 15.82 9.97
CA GLY A 71 2.85 16.88 9.78
C GLY A 71 4.24 16.37 9.38
N ILE A 72 5.14 17.32 9.10
CA ILE A 72 6.54 17.07 8.73
C ILE A 72 7.46 17.43 9.91
N SER A 73 8.49 16.63 10.16
CA SER A 73 9.53 16.94 11.16
C SER A 73 10.90 16.41 10.75
N LYS A 74 11.96 16.98 11.32
CA LYS A 74 13.35 16.55 11.09
C LYS A 74 13.70 15.46 12.11
N LEU A 75 14.01 14.24 11.65
CA LEU A 75 14.12 13.08 12.54
C LEU A 75 15.49 12.39 12.60
N ARG A 76 15.77 11.78 13.77
CA ARG A 76 16.83 10.81 14.09
C ARG A 76 16.18 9.50 14.61
N THR A 77 16.85 8.36 14.44
CA THR A 77 16.28 7.03 14.10
C THR A 77 15.92 6.06 15.26
N GLY A 78 14.97 5.12 14.99
CA GLY A 78 14.72 3.76 15.56
C GLY A 78 13.22 3.31 15.73
N LEU A 79 12.79 2.11 15.22
CA LEU A 79 11.81 1.10 15.79
C LEU A 79 11.00 0.16 14.81
N ILE A 80 10.26 -0.82 15.40
CA ILE A 80 9.90 -2.24 15.01
C ILE A 80 8.36 -2.49 14.92
N HIS A 81 7.87 -3.61 14.32
CA HIS A 81 6.78 -4.47 14.88
C HIS A 81 6.59 -5.89 14.25
N GLN A 82 6.01 -6.82 15.03
CA GLN A 82 5.65 -8.23 14.74
C GLN A 82 4.14 -8.43 14.44
N MET A 83 3.76 -9.49 13.71
CA MET A 83 2.38 -9.85 13.35
C MET A 83 1.83 -11.06 14.12
N ASN A 84 0.54 -11.02 14.51
CA ASN A 84 -0.22 -12.15 15.05
C ASN A 84 -0.94 -12.93 13.92
N LYS A 85 -1.24 -14.21 14.16
CA LYS A 85 -1.97 -15.09 13.23
C LYS A 85 -3.45 -14.68 13.15
N LEU A 86 -3.94 -14.38 11.94
CA LEU A 86 -5.34 -14.00 11.65
C LEU A 86 -6.17 -15.22 11.23
N ASP A 87 -7.42 -15.28 11.67
CA ASP A 87 -8.41 -16.26 11.16
C ASP A 87 -9.05 -15.80 9.84
N TRP A 88 -9.94 -16.62 9.27
CA TRP A 88 -10.58 -16.30 7.98
C TRP A 88 -11.46 -15.04 8.05
N ASN A 89 -12.23 -14.88 9.13
CA ASN A 89 -13.15 -13.76 9.29
C ASN A 89 -12.37 -12.45 9.47
N ASP A 90 -11.25 -12.49 10.17
CA ASP A 90 -10.33 -11.37 10.26
C ASP A 90 -9.73 -11.02 8.88
N LYS A 91 -9.28 -12.01 8.10
CA LYS A 91 -8.75 -11.78 6.74
C LYS A 91 -9.80 -11.14 5.82
N LEU A 92 -11.03 -11.68 5.81
CA LEU A 92 -12.13 -11.16 5.01
C LEU A 92 -12.47 -9.71 5.40
N ARG A 93 -12.53 -9.43 6.71
CA ARG A 93 -12.76 -8.08 7.22
C ARG A 93 -11.69 -7.10 6.76
N LEU A 94 -10.41 -7.48 6.83
CA LEU A 94 -9.30 -6.63 6.36
C LEU A 94 -9.35 -6.43 4.84
N ALA A 95 -9.74 -7.46 4.07
CA ALA A 95 -9.93 -7.35 2.62
C ALA A 95 -11.06 -6.37 2.25
N ILE A 96 -12.20 -6.43 2.95
CA ILE A 96 -13.31 -5.48 2.78
C ILE A 96 -12.86 -4.04 3.08
N GLN A 97 -12.12 -3.84 4.18
CA GLN A 97 -11.59 -2.53 4.53
C GLN A 97 -10.62 -1.98 3.48
N LEU A 98 -9.75 -2.84 2.94
CA LEU A 98 -8.87 -2.47 1.84
C LEU A 98 -9.66 -2.09 0.59
N ALA A 99 -10.63 -2.90 0.19
CA ALA A 99 -11.46 -2.65 -0.98
C ALA A 99 -12.23 -1.32 -0.86
N ASN A 100 -12.75 -1.00 0.33
CA ASN A 100 -13.39 0.29 0.60
C ASN A 100 -12.39 1.46 0.51
N ALA A 101 -11.17 1.31 1.05
CA ALA A 101 -10.13 2.33 0.92
C ALA A 101 -9.75 2.59 -0.54
N ILE A 102 -9.61 1.52 -1.34
CA ILE A 102 -9.33 1.62 -2.78
C ILE A 102 -10.51 2.24 -3.54
N SER A 103 -11.75 1.87 -3.18
CA SER A 103 -12.96 2.50 -3.75
C SER A 103 -12.98 4.00 -3.48
N CYS A 104 -12.62 4.43 -2.27
CA CYS A 104 -12.53 5.83 -1.90
C CYS A 104 -11.53 6.60 -2.78
N ILE A 105 -10.30 6.10 -2.98
CA ILE A 105 -9.31 6.82 -3.78
C ILE A 105 -9.66 6.82 -5.28
N HIS A 106 -10.27 5.75 -5.79
CA HIS A 106 -10.72 5.69 -7.17
C HIS A 106 -11.86 6.68 -7.45
N ASN A 107 -12.70 6.98 -6.47
CA ASN A 107 -13.76 7.99 -6.60
C ASN A 107 -13.24 9.42 -6.71
N GLU A 108 -12.00 9.64 -6.28
CA GLU A 108 -11.27 10.90 -6.42
C GLU A 108 -10.32 10.89 -7.63
N ASP A 109 -10.50 9.94 -8.56
CA ASP A 109 -9.67 9.71 -9.75
C ASP A 109 -8.17 9.48 -9.43
N ILE A 110 -7.88 8.91 -8.25
CA ILE A 110 -6.52 8.62 -7.78
C ILE A 110 -6.20 7.14 -7.98
N VAL A 111 -5.09 6.87 -8.67
CA VAL A 111 -4.45 5.55 -8.74
C VAL A 111 -3.34 5.48 -7.70
N HIS A 112 -3.33 4.44 -6.85
CA HIS A 112 -2.31 4.30 -5.80
C HIS A 112 -0.90 4.09 -6.37
N GLY A 113 -0.77 3.26 -7.41
CA GLY A 113 0.50 3.01 -8.13
C GLY A 113 1.50 2.06 -7.45
N ASP A 114 1.27 1.66 -6.20
CA ASP A 114 2.16 0.76 -5.43
C ASP A 114 1.36 -0.08 -4.42
N LEU A 115 0.23 -0.64 -4.85
CA LEU A 115 -0.60 -1.41 -3.93
C LEU A 115 0.04 -2.78 -3.66
N ASN A 116 0.57 -2.98 -2.46
CA ASN A 116 1.17 -4.24 -2.02
C ASN A 116 1.00 -4.43 -0.51
N SER A 117 1.27 -5.65 -0.02
CA SER A 117 1.08 -5.99 1.40
C SER A 117 1.97 -5.21 2.37
N TYR A 118 3.13 -4.70 1.94
CA TYR A 118 4.00 -3.85 2.77
C TYR A 118 3.43 -2.45 2.98
N ASN A 119 2.54 -2.01 2.09
CA ASN A 119 1.85 -0.71 2.14
C ASN A 119 0.49 -0.79 2.85
N ILE A 120 0.19 -1.92 3.51
CA ILE A 120 -1.02 -2.12 4.31
C ILE A 120 -0.61 -2.34 5.77
N LEU A 121 -0.85 -1.35 6.62
CA LEU A 121 -0.57 -1.46 8.05
C LEU A 121 -1.81 -1.97 8.77
N VAL A 122 -1.66 -2.91 9.70
CA VAL A 122 -2.77 -3.42 10.51
C VAL A 122 -2.60 -2.94 11.96
N HIS A 123 -3.62 -2.28 12.49
CA HIS A 123 -3.67 -1.87 13.89
C HIS A 123 -5.05 -2.10 14.47
N GLN A 124 -5.14 -2.83 15.58
CA GLN A 124 -6.41 -3.10 16.27
C GLN A 124 -7.51 -3.59 15.30
N ASN A 125 -7.18 -4.59 14.48
CA ASN A 125 -8.06 -5.18 13.47
C ASN A 125 -8.55 -4.22 12.38
N ASN A 126 -7.86 -3.09 12.20
CA ASN A 126 -8.13 -2.14 11.13
C ASN A 126 -6.91 -1.98 10.23
N ILE A 127 -7.13 -1.97 8.92
CA ILE A 127 -6.10 -1.61 7.95
C ILE A 127 -5.94 -0.10 7.85
N LYS A 128 -4.72 0.33 7.56
CA LYS A 128 -4.34 1.67 7.12
C LYS A 128 -3.53 1.54 5.84
N LEU A 129 -4.13 1.95 4.72
CA LEU A 129 -3.44 2.11 3.45
C LEU A 129 -2.46 3.30 3.55
N THR A 130 -1.24 3.11 3.08
CA THR A 130 -0.16 4.09 3.19
C THR A 130 0.70 4.10 1.94
N ASN A 131 1.70 4.99 1.89
CA ASN A 131 2.73 5.07 0.85
C ASN A 131 2.20 5.51 -0.52
N PHE A 132 1.58 6.70 -0.55
CA PHE A 132 1.07 7.35 -1.77
C PHE A 132 2.17 7.97 -2.65
N GLY A 133 3.44 7.58 -2.46
CA GLY A 133 4.58 8.15 -3.17
C GLY A 133 4.56 7.89 -4.69
N LEU A 134 3.89 6.82 -5.13
CA LEU A 134 3.67 6.50 -6.54
C LEU A 134 2.24 6.86 -7.02
N SER A 135 1.45 7.52 -6.17
CA SER A 135 0.07 7.81 -6.51
C SER A 135 -0.04 8.97 -7.47
N ARG A 136 -1.06 8.92 -8.33
CA ARG A 136 -1.31 9.93 -9.35
C ARG A 136 -2.80 10.12 -9.60
N LYS A 137 -3.17 11.32 -10.04
CA LYS A 137 -4.50 11.57 -10.59
C LYS A 137 -4.54 11.20 -12.06
N ILE A 138 -5.64 10.59 -12.49
CA ILE A 138 -5.87 10.25 -13.90
C ILE A 138 -5.98 11.52 -14.76
N THR A 139 -6.35 12.66 -14.16
CA THR A 139 -6.60 13.93 -14.85
C THR A 139 -5.37 14.81 -15.07
N GLU A 140 -4.16 14.43 -14.61
CA GLU A 140 -2.93 15.23 -14.77
C GLU A 140 -2.02 14.64 -15.88
N ASP A 141 -1.49 15.52 -16.76
CA ASP A 141 -0.83 15.19 -18.04
C ASP A 141 0.28 14.11 -17.96
N SER A 142 0.27 13.26 -19.00
CA SER A 142 1.02 12.02 -19.25
C SER A 142 2.55 12.10 -19.32
N HIS A 143 3.19 13.17 -18.84
CA HIS A 143 4.66 13.28 -18.83
C HIS A 143 5.33 12.69 -17.58
N TYR A 144 4.56 12.32 -16.56
CA TYR A 144 5.07 11.54 -15.42
C TYR A 144 5.24 10.04 -15.72
N ASP A 145 4.56 9.52 -16.76
CA ASP A 145 4.36 8.08 -16.97
C ASP A 145 5.62 7.31 -17.42
N GLU A 146 6.61 7.97 -18.03
CA GLU A 146 7.79 7.28 -18.59
C GLU A 146 8.99 7.22 -17.63
N ILE A 147 9.09 8.13 -16.65
CA ILE A 147 10.23 8.23 -15.73
C ILE A 147 10.02 7.40 -14.46
N PHE A 148 8.77 7.27 -13.99
CA PHE A 148 8.44 6.57 -12.74
C PHE A 148 8.33 5.05 -12.88
N THR A 149 7.95 4.57 -14.07
CA THR A 149 7.66 3.15 -14.35
C THR A 149 8.89 2.26 -14.39
N ASN A 150 10.08 2.79 -14.70
CA ASN A 150 11.27 1.95 -14.93
C ASN A 150 12.03 1.56 -13.65
N LYS A 151 11.60 1.98 -12.45
CA LYS A 151 12.44 1.82 -11.24
C LYS A 151 11.75 1.44 -9.93
N LEU A 152 10.43 1.47 -9.83
CA LEU A 152 9.74 1.38 -8.54
C LEU A 152 8.51 0.46 -8.63
N GLY A 153 8.42 -0.52 -7.73
CA GLY A 153 7.32 -1.48 -7.65
C GLY A 153 7.79 -2.90 -7.34
N ILE A 154 6.91 -3.70 -6.75
CA ILE A 154 7.17 -5.11 -6.42
C ILE A 154 6.57 -5.97 -7.53
N ILE A 155 7.42 -6.54 -8.41
CA ILE A 155 7.02 -7.22 -9.66
C ILE A 155 5.80 -8.15 -9.51
N PRO A 156 5.72 -9.05 -8.51
CA PRO A 156 4.54 -9.90 -8.29
C PRO A 156 3.19 -9.17 -8.12
N TYR A 157 3.19 -7.89 -7.73
CA TYR A 157 2.00 -7.08 -7.52
C TYR A 157 1.66 -6.18 -8.72
N MET A 158 2.54 -6.11 -9.71
CA MET A 158 2.39 -5.20 -10.84
C MET A 158 1.46 -5.77 -11.90
N ASP A 159 0.72 -4.88 -12.55
CA ASP A 159 -0.05 -5.23 -13.73
C ASP A 159 0.86 -5.74 -14.87
N PRO A 160 0.55 -6.85 -15.56
CA PRO A 160 1.38 -7.37 -16.64
C PRO A 160 1.65 -6.38 -17.78
N GLN A 161 0.72 -5.48 -18.07
CA GLN A 161 0.89 -4.42 -19.08
C GLN A 161 1.80 -3.29 -18.57
N SER A 162 1.99 -3.14 -17.26
CA SER A 162 2.96 -2.20 -16.69
C SER A 162 4.38 -2.75 -16.65
N LEU A 163 4.59 -4.02 -17.00
CA LEU A 163 5.91 -4.67 -16.99
C LEU A 163 6.69 -4.50 -18.31
N TYR A 164 6.23 -3.72 -19.29
CA TYR A 164 6.93 -3.56 -20.57
C TYR A 164 8.28 -2.85 -20.44
N SER A 165 8.43 -1.98 -19.45
CA SER A 165 9.60 -1.13 -19.29
C SER A 165 10.49 -1.51 -18.11
N ILE A 166 10.23 -2.66 -17.48
CA ILE A 166 11.02 -3.21 -16.37
C ILE A 166 12.25 -3.94 -16.90
N GLU A 167 13.43 -3.50 -16.46
CA GLU A 167 14.74 -4.00 -16.91
C GLU A 167 15.45 -4.94 -15.90
N TYR A 168 14.80 -5.27 -14.77
CA TYR A 168 15.30 -6.19 -13.74
C TYR A 168 14.40 -7.40 -13.57
N ASP A 169 14.92 -8.49 -12.96
CA ASP A 169 14.21 -9.77 -12.76
C ASP A 169 13.45 -10.26 -14.01
N ILE A 170 14.10 -10.12 -15.17
CA ILE A 170 13.53 -10.34 -16.50
C ILE A 170 12.87 -11.72 -16.65
N ASP A 171 13.42 -12.74 -16.01
CA ASP A 171 12.86 -14.10 -16.07
C ASP A 171 11.49 -14.17 -15.37
N LEU A 172 11.36 -13.57 -14.19
CA LEU A 172 10.07 -13.46 -13.49
C LEU A 172 9.07 -12.63 -14.32
N VAL A 173 9.51 -11.51 -14.89
CA VAL A 173 8.68 -10.68 -15.79
C VAL A 173 8.16 -11.51 -16.97
N LYS A 174 9.01 -12.32 -17.61
CA LYS A 174 8.61 -13.21 -18.71
C LYS A 174 7.61 -14.28 -18.27
N GLU A 175 7.77 -14.84 -17.07
CA GLU A 175 6.83 -15.82 -16.56
C GLU A 175 5.45 -15.21 -16.26
N ILE A 176 5.39 -14.03 -15.63
CA ILE A 176 4.13 -13.33 -15.33
C ILE A 176 3.39 -12.97 -16.63
N LYS A 177 4.13 -12.50 -17.65
CA LYS A 177 3.58 -12.23 -18.99
C LYS A 177 3.08 -13.47 -19.71
N LYS A 178 3.52 -14.67 -19.32
CA LYS A 178 3.00 -15.96 -19.80
C LYS A 178 1.81 -16.48 -18.98
N GLY A 179 1.33 -15.70 -18.03
CA GLY A 179 0.20 -16.09 -17.18
C GLY A 179 0.59 -16.79 -15.88
N LYS A 180 1.87 -16.79 -15.47
CA LYS A 180 2.24 -17.27 -14.12
C LYS A 180 1.52 -16.42 -13.07
N ARG A 181 0.83 -17.09 -12.15
CA ARG A 181 0.15 -16.52 -10.99
C ARG A 181 0.45 -17.40 -9.77
N GLU A 182 0.15 -16.88 -8.59
CA GLU A 182 0.30 -17.66 -7.35
C GLU A 182 -0.66 -18.84 -7.31
N GLU A 183 -0.27 -19.88 -6.59
CA GLU A 183 -1.13 -21.04 -6.33
C GLU A 183 -2.18 -20.67 -5.27
N ILE A 184 -3.39 -21.20 -5.43
CA ILE A 184 -4.46 -21.01 -4.45
C ILE A 184 -4.03 -21.66 -3.13
N VAL A 185 -3.99 -20.86 -2.06
CA VAL A 185 -3.65 -21.36 -0.72
C VAL A 185 -4.71 -22.36 -0.27
N GLU A 186 -4.29 -23.49 0.28
CA GLU A 186 -5.17 -24.51 0.86
C GLU A 186 -6.16 -23.87 1.85
N ASP A 187 -7.39 -24.38 1.89
CA ASP A 187 -8.52 -23.87 2.67
C ASP A 187 -9.06 -22.47 2.26
N THR A 188 -8.57 -21.87 1.18
CA THR A 188 -9.16 -20.63 0.66
C THR A 188 -10.57 -20.90 0.10
N PRO A 189 -11.61 -20.18 0.56
CA PRO A 189 -12.96 -20.35 0.03
C PRO A 189 -13.04 -20.10 -1.48
N VAL A 190 -13.74 -21.00 -2.17
CA VAL A 190 -13.84 -21.02 -3.63
C VAL A 190 -14.32 -19.70 -4.21
N LYS A 191 -15.32 -19.06 -3.58
CA LYS A 191 -15.82 -17.77 -4.06
C LYS A 191 -14.78 -16.65 -3.94
N TYR A 192 -13.97 -16.67 -2.88
CA TYR A 192 -12.88 -15.71 -2.71
C TYR A 192 -11.76 -15.94 -3.73
N SER A 193 -11.41 -17.20 -4.01
CA SER A 193 -10.40 -17.50 -5.05
C SER A 193 -10.87 -17.18 -6.46
N ASN A 194 -12.14 -17.40 -6.76
CA ASN A 194 -12.74 -16.92 -8.00
C ASN A 194 -12.67 -15.39 -8.13
N LEU A 195 -12.89 -14.67 -7.03
CA LEU A 195 -12.82 -13.20 -7.04
C LEU A 195 -11.41 -12.69 -7.36
N TYR A 196 -10.37 -13.12 -6.63
CA TYR A 196 -9.03 -12.60 -6.89
C TYR A 196 -8.44 -13.09 -8.22
N THR A 197 -8.83 -14.27 -8.70
CA THR A 197 -8.42 -14.75 -10.04
C THR A 197 -9.10 -13.96 -11.16
N ALA A 198 -10.33 -13.48 -10.97
CA ALA A 198 -10.98 -12.57 -11.91
C ALA A 198 -10.23 -11.23 -12.03
N CYS A 199 -9.57 -10.77 -10.96
CA CYS A 199 -8.71 -9.58 -11.00
C CYS A 199 -7.42 -9.78 -11.81
N TRP A 200 -7.04 -11.02 -12.15
CA TRP A 200 -5.80 -11.36 -12.84
C TRP A 200 -5.93 -11.55 -14.35
N VAL A 201 -7.15 -11.37 -14.88
CA VAL A 201 -7.42 -11.47 -16.32
C VAL A 201 -6.53 -10.50 -17.09
N ASP A 202 -5.84 -10.98 -18.13
CA ASP A 202 -4.84 -10.16 -18.85
C ASP A 202 -5.45 -8.91 -19.49
N ASP A 203 -6.70 -9.01 -19.94
CA ASP A 203 -7.51 -7.91 -20.47
C ASP A 203 -8.07 -7.04 -19.32
N PRO A 204 -7.60 -5.80 -19.11
CA PRO A 204 -8.00 -4.94 -18.00
C PRO A 204 -9.48 -4.59 -18.01
N ASP A 205 -10.09 -4.48 -19.20
CA ASP A 205 -11.50 -4.14 -19.37
C ASP A 205 -12.43 -5.28 -18.95
N LYS A 206 -11.89 -6.50 -18.80
CA LYS A 206 -12.63 -7.68 -18.33
C LYS A 206 -12.52 -7.88 -16.82
N ARG A 207 -11.70 -7.10 -16.13
CA ARG A 207 -11.53 -7.22 -14.67
C ARG A 207 -12.70 -6.55 -13.96
N PRO A 208 -13.11 -7.07 -12.78
CA PRO A 208 -14.11 -6.40 -11.97
C PRO A 208 -13.60 -5.02 -11.56
N ASN A 209 -14.47 -4.02 -11.56
CA ASN A 209 -14.12 -2.74 -10.98
C ASN A 209 -14.15 -2.83 -9.44
N ILE A 210 -13.64 -1.80 -8.76
CA ILE A 210 -13.55 -1.84 -7.30
C ILE A 210 -14.91 -1.95 -6.59
N TYR A 211 -15.99 -1.44 -7.18
CA TYR A 211 -17.33 -1.58 -6.65
C TYR A 211 -17.81 -3.02 -6.69
N ASP A 212 -17.58 -3.71 -7.81
CA ASP A 212 -17.92 -5.13 -7.97
C ASP A 212 -17.16 -5.99 -6.94
N ILE A 213 -15.89 -5.66 -6.68
CA ILE A 213 -15.07 -6.33 -5.65
C ILE A 213 -15.64 -6.09 -4.25
N VAL A 214 -15.99 -4.85 -3.89
CA VAL A 214 -16.58 -4.53 -2.58
C VAL A 214 -17.89 -5.29 -2.38
N LEU A 215 -18.75 -5.36 -3.40
CA LEU A 215 -20.01 -6.11 -3.32
C LEU A 215 -19.75 -7.60 -3.13
N SER A 216 -18.89 -8.19 -3.96
CA SER A 216 -18.54 -9.62 -3.88
C SER A 216 -17.95 -10.00 -2.52
N LEU A 217 -17.09 -9.17 -1.94
CA LEU A 217 -16.52 -9.43 -0.61
C LEU A 217 -17.57 -9.35 0.50
N LYS A 218 -18.54 -8.43 0.40
CA LYS A 218 -19.63 -8.31 1.38
C LYS A 218 -20.59 -9.49 1.34
N GLU A 219 -20.83 -10.06 0.17
CA GLU A 219 -21.63 -11.29 0.04
C GLU A 219 -21.01 -12.44 0.84
N LEU A 220 -19.67 -12.57 0.81
CA LEU A 220 -18.93 -13.58 1.57
C LEU A 220 -19.02 -13.40 3.10
N GLU A 221 -19.32 -12.18 3.58
CA GLU A 221 -19.49 -11.92 5.02
C GLU A 221 -20.84 -12.47 5.54
N THR A 222 -21.78 -12.72 4.63
CA THR A 222 -23.14 -13.17 4.95
C THR A 222 -23.33 -14.69 4.83
N GLU A 223 -22.28 -15.42 4.45
CA GLU A 223 -22.25 -16.88 4.29
C GLU A 223 -21.73 -17.60 5.55
#